data_AF-A0A917CWF2-F1
#
_entry.id   AF-A0A917CWF2-F1
#
_cell.length_a   1.000
_cell.length_b   1.000
_cell.length_c   1.000
_cell.angle_alpha   90.00
_cell.angle_beta   90.00
_cell.angle_gamma   90.00
#
_symmetry.space_group_name_H-M   'P 1'
#
loop_
_entity.id
_entity.type
_entity.pdbx_description
1 polymer ?
#
loop_
_entity_poly.entity_id
_entity_poly.type
_entity_poly.pdbx_seq_one_letter_code
_entity_poly.pdbx_strand_id
1 'polypeptide(L)'
;MSSFEFPQLDARTRELMLEEYSADCRGKRLYTGDRLNDEGRRLFTEALEGALAEGTPLSLQQVLEPVPGSLWHLEVRTSALKTSTTARTSARTLAEGEYNRFYMRAMCRRATDKGGSGKVIVSQGKRGANRRLDRAVTVQVGDVLSASAVLDDLRRPPGTATATGVPNGPNSGLSISYVPE
;
A
#
# COMPACT_ATOMS: atom_id res chain seq x y z
N MET A 1 -9.92 16.66 0.13
CA MET A 1 -9.79 15.20 0.34
C MET A 1 -8.34 14.93 0.72
N SER A 2 -8.08 14.16 1.78
CA SER A 2 -6.70 13.84 2.15
C SER A 2 -6.09 12.82 1.20
N SER A 3 -4.85 12.99 0.76
CA SER A 3 -4.08 12.04 -0.06
C SER A 3 -2.88 11.52 0.74
N PHE A 4 -2.30 10.40 0.32
CA PHE A 4 -0.98 10.03 0.80
C PHE A 4 0.08 11.01 0.28
N GLU A 5 1.04 11.34 1.14
CA GLU A 5 2.26 12.09 0.85
C GLU A 5 3.45 11.12 0.90
N PHE A 6 4.35 11.20 -0.09
CA PHE A 6 5.55 10.35 -0.18
C PHE A 6 6.81 11.23 -0.31
N PRO A 7 7.32 11.78 0.80
CA PRO A 7 8.37 12.81 0.76
C PRO A 7 9.70 12.34 0.16
N GLN A 8 9.99 11.04 0.21
CA GLN A 8 11.25 10.45 -0.29
C GLN A 8 11.03 9.68 -1.61
N LEU A 9 10.03 10.09 -2.41
CA LEU A 9 9.73 9.50 -3.72
C LEU A 9 10.59 10.14 -4.83
N ASP A 10 11.88 9.81 -4.83
CA ASP A 10 12.81 10.15 -5.90
C ASP A 10 12.95 8.99 -6.93
N ALA A 11 13.78 9.19 -7.95
CA ALA A 11 14.03 8.19 -9.00
C ALA A 11 14.52 6.84 -8.44
N ARG A 12 15.40 6.87 -7.44
CA ARG A 12 15.93 5.66 -6.79
C ARG A 12 14.85 4.93 -6.00
N THR A 13 13.96 5.67 -5.32
CA THR A 13 12.82 5.06 -4.64
C THR A 13 11.88 4.37 -5.63
N ARG A 14 11.58 5.00 -6.77
CA ARG A 14 10.74 4.39 -7.80
C ARG A 14 11.36 3.15 -8.43
N GLU A 15 12.65 3.19 -8.71
CA GLU A 15 13.42 2.02 -9.17
C GLU A 15 13.26 0.84 -8.20
N LEU A 16 13.47 1.09 -6.90
CA LEU A 16 13.31 0.06 -5.86
C LEU A 16 11.87 -0.43 -5.73
N MET A 17 10.86 0.45 -5.90
CA MET A 17 9.45 0.05 -5.94
C MET A 17 9.17 -0.91 -7.10
N LEU A 18 9.72 -0.62 -8.28
CA LEU A 18 9.60 -1.47 -9.47
C LEU A 18 10.36 -2.80 -9.35
N GLU A 19 11.53 -2.81 -8.71
CA GLU A 19 12.27 -4.04 -8.40
C GLU A 19 11.43 -4.98 -7.53
N GLU A 20 10.82 -4.45 -6.46
CA GLU A 20 9.94 -5.21 -5.56
C GLU A 20 8.67 -5.70 -6.27
N TYR A 21 8.05 -4.85 -7.09
CA TYR A 21 6.90 -5.24 -7.91
C TYR A 21 7.25 -6.38 -8.88
N SER A 22 8.38 -6.26 -9.58
CA SER A 22 8.89 -7.28 -10.50
C SER A 22 9.18 -8.60 -9.78
N ALA A 23 9.74 -8.53 -8.57
CA ALA A 23 9.96 -9.70 -7.73
C ALA A 23 8.66 -10.39 -7.30
N ASP A 24 7.63 -9.61 -6.97
CA ASP A 24 6.31 -10.15 -6.62
C ASP A 24 5.59 -10.75 -7.83
N CYS A 25 5.73 -10.17 -9.03
CA CYS A 25 5.23 -10.74 -10.27
C CYS A 25 5.89 -12.09 -10.58
N ARG A 26 7.23 -12.15 -10.57
CA ARG A 26 7.98 -13.40 -10.79
C ARG A 26 7.65 -14.47 -9.75
N GLY A 27 7.48 -14.06 -8.51
CA GLY A 27 7.14 -14.95 -7.39
C GLY A 27 5.66 -15.32 -7.30
N LYS A 28 4.78 -14.77 -8.13
CA LYS A 28 3.31 -14.90 -8.03
C LYS A 28 2.77 -14.51 -6.64
N ARG A 29 3.35 -13.45 -6.05
CA ARG A 29 3.00 -12.91 -4.72
C ARG A 29 2.31 -11.55 -4.79
N LEU A 30 2.10 -11.02 -6.00
CA LEU A 30 1.41 -9.76 -6.17
C LEU A 30 -0.02 -9.89 -5.65
N TYR A 31 -0.39 -9.04 -4.70
CA TYR A 31 -1.74 -8.99 -4.21
C TYR A 31 -2.61 -8.18 -5.14
N THR A 32 -3.71 -8.76 -5.57
CA THR A 32 -4.63 -8.16 -6.53
C THR A 32 -6.02 -7.95 -5.94
N GLY A 33 -6.19 -8.10 -4.62
CA GLY A 33 -7.46 -7.89 -3.92
C GLY A 33 -8.55 -8.91 -4.23
N ASP A 34 -9.15 -9.51 -3.20
CA ASP A 34 -10.18 -10.55 -3.38
C ASP A 34 -11.46 -10.05 -4.08
N ARG A 35 -11.63 -8.73 -4.19
CA ARG A 35 -12.82 -8.08 -4.75
C ARG A 35 -12.72 -7.77 -6.24
N LEU A 36 -11.53 -7.84 -6.84
CA LEU A 36 -11.37 -7.67 -8.28
C LEU A 36 -11.73 -8.98 -8.99
N ASN A 37 -12.40 -8.90 -10.15
CA ASN A 37 -12.57 -10.06 -11.04
C ASN A 37 -11.32 -10.25 -11.91
N ASP A 38 -11.30 -11.24 -12.82
CA ASP A 38 -10.12 -11.52 -13.65
C ASP A 38 -9.65 -10.31 -14.46
N GLU A 39 -10.56 -9.57 -15.08
CA GLU A 39 -10.25 -8.37 -15.86
C GLU A 39 -9.72 -7.24 -14.97
N GLY A 40 -10.35 -7.06 -13.80
CA GLY A 40 -9.90 -6.12 -12.77
C GLY A 40 -8.50 -6.44 -12.26
N ARG A 41 -8.17 -7.71 -12.03
CA ARG A 41 -6.83 -8.15 -11.61
C ARG A 41 -5.78 -7.86 -12.68
N ARG A 42 -6.12 -8.11 -13.95
CA ARG A 42 -5.23 -7.80 -15.09
C ARG A 42 -4.95 -6.30 -15.17
N LEU A 43 -6.01 -5.48 -15.23
CA LEU A 43 -5.88 -4.03 -15.31
C LEU A 43 -5.20 -3.41 -14.08
N PHE A 44 -5.48 -3.94 -12.89
CA PHE A 44 -4.80 -3.51 -11.68
C PHE A 44 -3.29 -3.75 -11.75
N THR A 45 -2.88 -4.92 -12.24
CA THR A 45 -1.45 -5.28 -12.35
C THR A 45 -0.73 -4.31 -13.28
N GLU A 46 -1.27 -4.08 -14.48
CA GLU A 46 -0.71 -3.14 -15.46
C GLU A 46 -0.71 -1.69 -14.95
N ALA A 47 -1.82 -1.23 -14.37
CA ALA A 47 -1.95 0.13 -13.86
C ALA A 47 -1.05 0.38 -12.64
N LEU A 48 -0.82 -0.63 -11.81
CA LEU A 48 0.08 -0.52 -10.66
C LEU A 48 1.51 -0.29 -11.14
N GLU A 49 1.99 -1.06 -12.12
CA GLU A 49 3.33 -0.85 -12.69
C GLU A 49 3.54 0.59 -13.18
N GLY A 50 2.61 1.11 -13.98
CA GLY A 50 2.66 2.50 -14.46
C GLY A 50 2.59 3.53 -13.32
N ALA A 51 1.82 3.26 -12.27
CA ALA A 51 1.77 4.12 -11.10
C ALA A 51 3.10 4.14 -10.32
N LEU A 52 3.74 2.98 -10.13
CA LEU A 52 5.03 2.88 -9.46
C LEU A 52 6.14 3.55 -10.29
N ALA A 53 6.10 3.41 -11.61
CA ALA A 53 7.09 4.00 -12.51
C ALA A 53 7.03 5.53 -12.57
N GLU A 54 5.84 6.11 -12.76
CA GLU A 54 5.71 7.55 -13.00
C GLU A 54 4.47 8.17 -12.34
N GLY A 55 3.43 7.37 -12.08
CA GLY A 55 2.17 7.85 -11.53
C GLY A 55 2.12 8.00 -10.01
N THR A 56 0.91 8.00 -9.49
CA THR A 56 0.56 8.21 -8.07
C THR A 56 -0.56 7.24 -7.67
N PRO A 57 -0.90 7.12 -6.37
CA PRO A 57 -2.11 6.38 -5.99
C PRO A 57 -3.37 6.89 -6.68
N LEU A 58 -3.44 8.18 -7.01
CA LEU A 58 -4.60 8.77 -7.69
C LEU A 58 -4.72 8.27 -9.13
N SER A 59 -3.62 8.19 -9.88
CA SER A 59 -3.64 7.67 -11.25
C SER A 59 -4.05 6.19 -11.27
N LEU A 60 -3.58 5.40 -10.30
CA LEU A 60 -4.02 4.01 -10.12
C LEU A 60 -5.51 3.92 -9.77
N GLN A 61 -5.98 4.74 -8.83
CA GLN A 61 -7.40 4.80 -8.46
C GLN A 61 -8.28 5.10 -9.67
N GLN A 62 -7.90 6.08 -10.50
CA GLN A 62 -8.69 6.51 -11.66
C GLN A 62 -8.91 5.37 -12.67
N VAL A 63 -7.93 4.49 -12.87
CA VAL A 63 -8.07 3.30 -13.73
C VAL A 63 -9.08 2.29 -13.14
N LEU A 64 -9.14 2.21 -11.81
CA LEU A 64 -9.97 1.24 -11.08
C LEU A 64 -11.38 1.73 -10.75
N GLU A 65 -11.65 3.05 -10.89
CA GLU A 65 -12.81 3.70 -10.27
C GLU A 65 -14.16 3.49 -10.99
N PRO A 66 -14.29 3.56 -12.32
CA PRO A 66 -15.63 3.59 -12.92
C PRO A 66 -15.78 2.62 -14.10
N VAL A 67 -15.93 1.34 -13.79
CA VAL A 67 -16.88 0.53 -14.58
C VAL A 67 -17.69 -0.35 -13.62
N PRO A 68 -18.94 0.03 -13.31
CA PRO A 68 -19.86 -0.82 -12.56
C PRO A 68 -19.98 -2.20 -13.21
N GLY A 69 -19.69 -3.25 -12.46
CA GLY A 69 -19.84 -4.64 -12.90
C GLY A 69 -18.73 -5.20 -13.80
N SER A 70 -17.74 -4.41 -14.27
CA SER A 70 -16.71 -4.95 -15.18
C SER A 70 -15.39 -5.33 -14.53
N LEU A 71 -14.95 -4.65 -13.46
CA LEU A 71 -13.64 -4.91 -12.83
C LEU A 71 -13.75 -5.48 -11.41
N TRP A 72 -14.91 -5.30 -10.78
CA TRP A 72 -15.16 -5.68 -9.39
C TRP A 72 -16.23 -6.76 -9.33
N HIS A 73 -16.06 -7.74 -8.45
CA HIS A 73 -17.13 -8.62 -8.06
C HIS A 73 -18.24 -7.78 -7.40
N LEU A 74 -19.47 -7.90 -7.90
CA LEU A 74 -20.61 -7.15 -7.40
C LEU A 74 -21.07 -7.75 -6.05
N GLU A 75 -20.54 -7.24 -4.92
CA GLU A 75 -21.13 -7.55 -3.61
C GLU A 75 -22.38 -6.68 -3.39
N VAL A 76 -23.56 -7.21 -3.71
CA VAL A 76 -24.83 -6.65 -3.24
C VAL A 76 -25.06 -7.10 -1.80
N ARG A 77 -24.77 -6.23 -0.83
CA ARG A 77 -25.21 -6.44 0.55
C ARG A 77 -26.56 -5.77 0.75
N THR A 78 -27.63 -6.56 0.78
CA THR A 78 -28.95 -6.11 1.23
C THR A 78 -28.99 -6.16 2.76
N SER A 79 -28.76 -5.01 3.41
CA SER A 79 -29.30 -4.78 4.75
C SER A 79 -30.44 -3.77 4.64
N ALA A 80 -31.47 -3.91 5.47
CA ALA A 80 -32.78 -3.26 5.34
C ALA A 80 -32.78 -1.72 5.23
N LEU A 81 -31.63 -1.03 5.32
CA LEU A 81 -31.56 0.42 5.36
C LEU A 81 -30.41 1.08 4.57
N LYS A 82 -29.47 0.37 3.92
CA LYS A 82 -28.37 1.03 3.17
C LYS A 82 -27.82 0.22 1.99
N THR A 83 -27.95 0.78 0.78
CA THR A 83 -27.13 0.41 -0.39
C THR A 83 -25.76 1.09 -0.27
N SER A 84 -24.69 0.33 -0.04
CA SER A 84 -23.33 0.89 -0.04
C SER A 84 -22.73 0.83 -1.45
N THR A 85 -22.27 1.98 -1.98
CA THR A 85 -21.44 2.03 -3.20
C THR A 85 -20.03 1.51 -2.88
N THR A 86 -19.89 0.19 -2.84
CA THR A 86 -18.67 -0.53 -2.44
C THR A 86 -17.47 -0.28 -3.38
N ALA A 87 -17.70 0.00 -4.66
CA ALA A 87 -16.63 0.06 -5.68
C ALA A 87 -15.67 1.26 -5.52
N ARG A 88 -16.20 2.48 -5.34
CA ARG A 88 -15.38 3.71 -5.32
C ARG A 88 -14.40 3.75 -4.14
N THR A 89 -14.88 3.41 -2.95
CA THR A 89 -14.03 3.35 -1.75
C THR A 89 -13.02 2.19 -1.84
N SER A 90 -13.40 1.08 -2.48
CA SER A 90 -12.49 -0.07 -2.68
C SER A 90 -11.35 0.24 -3.64
N ALA A 91 -11.62 0.88 -4.77
CA ALA A 91 -10.59 1.30 -5.74
C ALA A 91 -9.54 2.19 -5.08
N ARG A 92 -10.00 3.20 -4.35
CA ARG A 92 -9.13 4.09 -3.60
C ARG A 92 -8.32 3.39 -2.52
N THR A 93 -8.96 2.58 -1.68
CA THR A 93 -8.26 1.88 -0.59
C THR A 93 -7.23 0.89 -1.13
N LEU A 94 -7.52 0.19 -2.23
CA LEU A 94 -6.56 -0.71 -2.89
C LEU A 94 -5.38 0.08 -3.46
N ALA A 95 -5.66 1.15 -4.21
CA ALA A 95 -4.64 1.98 -4.84
C ALA A 95 -3.70 2.63 -3.81
N GLU A 96 -4.25 3.27 -2.77
CA GLU A 96 -3.46 3.87 -1.70
C GLU A 96 -2.68 2.82 -0.91
N GLY A 97 -3.31 1.68 -0.60
CA GLY A 97 -2.72 0.61 0.21
C GLY A 97 -1.51 -0.04 -0.45
N GLU A 98 -1.67 -0.53 -1.68
CA GLU A 98 -0.60 -1.25 -2.38
C GLU A 98 0.52 -0.30 -2.81
N TYR A 99 0.20 0.91 -3.25
CA TYR A 99 1.23 1.91 -3.56
C TYR A 99 2.09 2.22 -2.33
N ASN A 100 1.45 2.50 -1.18
CA ASN A 100 2.17 2.74 0.06
C ASN A 100 2.98 1.52 0.50
N ARG A 101 2.48 0.30 0.30
CA ARG A 101 3.22 -0.94 0.61
C ARG A 101 4.52 -1.05 -0.19
N PHE A 102 4.49 -0.80 -1.51
CA PHE A 102 5.71 -0.78 -2.31
C PHE A 102 6.65 0.36 -1.94
N TYR A 103 6.12 1.55 -1.64
CA TYR A 103 6.93 2.67 -1.15
C TYR A 103 7.65 2.31 0.16
N MET A 104 6.95 1.73 1.15
CA MET A 104 7.56 1.32 2.41
C MET A 104 8.65 0.26 2.20
N ARG A 105 8.44 -0.73 1.32
CA ARG A 105 9.48 -1.70 0.97
C ARG A 105 10.72 -1.03 0.37
N ALA A 106 10.53 -0.04 -0.50
CA ALA A 106 11.65 0.75 -1.04
C ALA A 106 12.39 1.54 0.04
N MET A 107 11.69 2.11 1.03
CA MET A 107 12.33 2.75 2.19
C MET A 107 13.17 1.76 2.99
N CYS A 108 12.66 0.56 3.23
CA CYS A 108 13.43 -0.49 3.90
C CYS A 108 14.68 -0.87 3.09
N ARG A 109 14.55 -1.02 1.76
CA ARG A 109 15.68 -1.31 0.87
C ARG A 109 16.76 -0.22 0.98
N ARG A 110 16.38 1.06 0.91
CA ARG A 110 17.31 2.19 1.09
C ARG A 110 17.99 2.18 2.46
N ALA A 111 17.25 1.87 3.52
CA ALA A 111 17.83 1.77 4.86
C ALA A 111 18.82 0.60 5.00
N THR A 112 18.71 -0.45 4.17
CA THR A 112 19.63 -1.60 4.15
C THR A 112 20.75 -1.52 3.11
N ASP A 113 20.68 -0.57 2.17
CA ASP A 113 21.73 -0.34 1.18
C ASP A 113 23.02 0.16 1.89
N LYS A 114 24.15 0.08 1.19
CA LYS A 114 25.46 0.50 1.74
C LYS A 114 25.42 1.96 2.20
N GLY A 115 25.66 2.20 3.48
CA GLY A 115 25.59 3.53 4.12
C GLY A 115 24.20 3.90 4.66
N GLY A 116 23.25 2.96 4.66
CA GLY A 116 21.98 3.10 5.36
C GLY A 116 22.08 2.68 6.83
N SER A 117 21.24 3.26 7.69
CA SER A 117 21.26 3.02 9.15
C SER A 117 20.72 1.65 9.59
N GLY A 118 20.22 0.84 8.66
CA GLY A 118 19.49 -0.40 8.94
C GLY A 118 18.12 -0.17 9.60
N LYS A 119 17.66 1.09 9.70
CA LYS A 119 16.47 1.50 10.45
C LYS A 119 15.53 2.36 9.61
N VAL A 120 14.25 2.28 9.93
CA VAL A 120 13.17 3.09 9.35
C VAL A 120 12.35 3.71 10.47
N ILE A 121 11.80 4.91 10.23
CA ILE A 121 10.95 5.62 11.19
C ILE A 121 9.51 5.55 10.71
N VAL A 122 8.58 5.20 11.60
CA VAL A 122 7.15 5.23 11.33
C VAL A 122 6.69 6.69 11.15
N SER A 123 6.03 6.97 10.03
CA SER A 123 5.57 8.30 9.66
C SER A 123 4.08 8.32 9.35
N GLN A 124 3.47 9.51 9.37
CA GLN A 124 2.10 9.69 8.93
C GLN A 124 2.08 9.93 7.42
N GLY A 125 1.72 8.90 6.66
CA GLY A 125 1.61 9.00 5.19
C GLY A 125 0.38 9.77 4.73
N LYS A 126 -0.73 9.78 5.49
CA LYS A 126 -2.00 10.42 5.08
C LYS A 126 -2.57 11.31 6.18
N ARG A 127 -2.76 12.61 5.91
CA ARG A 127 -3.32 13.57 6.88
C ARG A 127 -4.78 13.24 7.22
N GLY A 128 -5.22 13.35 8.47
CA GLY A 128 -6.63 13.10 8.83
C GLY A 128 -7.14 11.68 8.55
N ALA A 129 -6.23 10.70 8.36
CA ALA A 129 -6.61 9.30 8.47
C ALA A 129 -7.11 9.06 9.90
N ASN A 130 -8.27 8.40 10.03
CA ASN A 130 -8.83 8.10 11.33
C ASN A 130 -7.88 7.10 12.01
N ARG A 131 -7.15 7.52 13.06
CA ARG A 131 -6.41 6.57 13.89
C ARG A 131 -7.45 5.60 14.43
N ARG A 132 -7.52 4.39 13.87
CA ARG A 132 -8.34 3.35 14.49
C ARG A 132 -7.83 3.22 15.92
N LEU A 133 -8.65 3.63 16.87
CA LEU A 133 -8.47 3.46 18.31
C LEU A 133 -8.66 1.97 18.70
N ASP A 134 -8.32 1.05 17.81
CA ASP A 134 -8.26 -0.37 18.15
C ASP A 134 -7.00 -0.57 18.99
N ARG A 135 -7.23 -0.96 20.25
CA ARG A 135 -6.23 -1.13 21.32
C ARG A 135 -5.07 -2.09 21.01
N ALA A 136 -5.02 -2.67 19.80
CA ALA A 136 -3.97 -3.59 19.34
C ALA A 136 -2.82 -2.92 18.57
N VAL A 137 -2.85 -1.59 18.35
CA VAL A 137 -1.76 -0.89 17.64
C VAL A 137 -0.51 -0.82 18.54
N THR A 138 0.53 -1.59 18.22
CA THR A 138 1.80 -1.59 18.97
C THR A 138 2.77 -0.48 18.54
N VAL A 139 2.57 0.14 17.37
CA VAL A 139 3.52 1.12 16.80
C VAL A 139 2.90 2.51 16.59
N GLN A 140 3.69 3.55 16.88
CA GLN A 140 3.33 4.96 16.81
C GLN A 140 4.22 5.71 15.83
N VAL A 141 3.71 6.84 15.32
CA VAL A 141 4.52 7.77 14.53
C VAL A 141 5.73 8.23 15.36
N GLY A 142 6.92 8.10 14.79
CA GLY A 142 8.20 8.36 15.46
C GLY A 142 8.93 7.08 15.90
N ASP A 143 8.25 5.94 15.96
CA ASP A 143 8.90 4.67 16.32
C ASP A 143 9.96 4.28 15.30
N VAL A 144 11.07 3.76 15.81
CA VAL A 144 12.20 3.29 15.00
C VAL A 144 12.13 1.77 14.89
N LEU A 145 12.07 1.25 13.68
CA LEU A 145 11.95 -0.18 13.39
C LEU A 145 13.17 -0.68 12.61
N SER A 146 13.46 -1.98 12.73
CA SER A 146 14.45 -2.65 11.89
C SER A 146 13.95 -2.70 10.44
N ALA A 147 14.75 -2.17 9.51
CA ALA A 147 14.38 -2.12 8.10
C ALA A 147 14.21 -3.52 7.50
N SER A 148 15.08 -4.47 7.85
CA SER A 148 15.00 -5.85 7.37
C SER A 148 13.76 -6.57 7.90
N ALA A 149 13.46 -6.44 9.20
CA ALA A 149 12.27 -7.06 9.78
C ALA A 149 10.97 -6.53 9.15
N VAL A 150 10.89 -5.22 8.93
CA VAL A 150 9.74 -4.59 8.25
C VAL A 150 9.65 -5.05 6.80
N LEU A 151 10.77 -5.10 6.07
CA LEU A 151 10.77 -5.57 4.67
C LEU A 151 10.25 -7.01 4.55
N ASP A 152 10.70 -7.90 5.41
CA ASP A 152 10.29 -9.31 5.42
C ASP A 152 8.81 -9.46 5.80
N ASP A 153 8.29 -8.62 6.69
CA ASP A 153 6.87 -8.54 7.02
C ASP A 153 6.04 -8.03 5.83
N LEU A 154 6.47 -6.93 5.20
CA LEU A 154 5.81 -6.35 4.03
C LEU A 154 5.85 -7.26 2.80
N ARG A 155 6.79 -8.21 2.71
CA ARG A 155 6.88 -9.20 1.62
C ARG A 155 5.94 -10.38 1.77
N ARG A 156 5.34 -10.58 2.95
CA ARG A 156 4.30 -11.59 3.15
C ARG A 156 2.99 -11.18 2.44
N PRO A 157 2.15 -12.15 2.04
CA PRO A 157 0.85 -11.84 1.45
C PRO A 157 0.03 -10.93 2.37
N PRO A 158 -0.60 -9.86 1.85
CA PRO A 158 -1.43 -8.98 2.65
C PRO A 158 -2.72 -9.69 3.10
N GLY A 159 -3.27 -9.26 4.24
CA GLY A 159 -4.44 -9.88 4.88
C GLY A 159 -4.14 -10.52 6.24
N THR A 160 -2.86 -10.73 6.57
CA THR A 160 -2.40 -11.07 7.92
C THR A 160 -1.98 -9.83 8.68
N ALA A 161 -2.20 -9.79 10.00
CA ALA A 161 -1.66 -8.73 10.84
C ALA A 161 -0.14 -8.66 10.65
N THR A 162 0.38 -7.48 10.31
CA THR A 162 1.82 -7.22 10.20
C THR A 162 2.44 -7.40 11.58
N ALA A 163 3.40 -8.32 11.70
CA ALA A 163 4.08 -8.58 12.96
C ALA A 163 4.85 -7.34 13.46
N THR A 164 5.24 -6.46 12.53
CA THR A 164 5.92 -5.19 12.80
C THR A 164 4.95 -4.01 13.00
N GLY A 165 3.66 -4.23 12.82
CA GLY A 165 2.62 -3.21 13.02
C GLY A 165 2.45 -2.20 11.86
N VAL A 166 3.21 -2.31 10.76
CA VAL A 166 3.06 -1.44 9.57
C VAL A 166 2.96 -2.21 8.25
N PRO A 167 2.00 -1.86 7.36
CA PRO A 167 0.85 -0.99 7.62
C PRO A 167 -0.14 -1.68 8.55
N ASN A 168 -0.72 -0.93 9.49
CA ASN A 168 -1.72 -1.46 10.41
C ASN A 168 -3.11 -1.61 9.76
N GLY A 169 -3.18 -2.45 8.73
CA GLY A 169 -4.36 -2.68 7.93
C GLY A 169 -4.75 -1.53 6.99
N PRO A 170 -5.82 -1.74 6.21
CA PRO A 170 -6.30 -0.77 5.22
C PRO A 170 -6.69 0.56 5.88
N ASN A 171 -6.34 1.66 5.23
CA ASN A 171 -6.67 3.03 5.67
C ASN A 171 -6.06 3.48 7.01
N SER A 172 -5.03 2.79 7.55
CA SER A 172 -4.31 3.24 8.76
C SER A 172 -3.65 4.62 8.59
N GLY A 173 -3.28 4.98 7.36
CA GLY A 173 -2.60 6.24 7.04
C GLY A 173 -1.15 6.29 7.51
N LEU A 174 -0.61 5.17 8.02
CA LEU A 174 0.80 5.03 8.39
C LEU A 174 1.66 4.72 7.15
N SER A 175 2.87 5.24 7.16
CA SER A 175 3.94 4.92 6.23
C SER A 175 5.26 4.83 7.02
N ILE A 176 6.38 4.73 6.32
CA ILE A 176 7.71 4.80 6.93
C ILE A 176 8.64 5.67 6.10
N SER A 177 9.71 6.12 6.73
CA SER A 177 10.78 6.90 6.12
C SER A 177 12.13 6.28 6.43
N TYR A 178 13.05 6.26 5.47
CA TYR A 178 14.42 5.80 5.72
C TYR A 178 15.25 6.92 6.35
N VAL A 179 16.18 6.53 7.21
CA VAL A 179 17.15 7.45 7.83
C VAL A 179 18.55 7.12 7.27
N PRO A 180 19.19 8.03 6.52
CA PRO A 180 20.60 7.88 6.16
C PRO A 180 21.49 7.97 7.43
N GLU A 181 22.65 7.31 7.42
CA GLU A 181 23.67 7.51 8.48
C GLU A 181 24.33 8.89 8.38
#